data_AF-Q4JMA6-F1
#
_entry.id   AF-Q4JMA6-F1
#
_cell.length_a   1.000
_cell.length_b   1.000
_cell.length_c   1.000
_cell.angle_alpha   90.00
_cell.angle_beta   90.00
_cell.angle_gamma   90.00
#
_symmetry.space_group_name_H-M   'P 1'
#
loop_
_entity.id
_entity.type
_entity.pdbx_description
1 polymer ?
#
loop_
_entity_poly.entity_id
_entity_poly.type
_entity_poly.pdbx_seq_one_letter_code
_entity_poly.pdbx_strand_id
1 'polypeptide(L)' 'VDGELFVHYNSTARRYVPRTEWIAAKADQQYWYRQTQIAQSSEHDDRDNLGILQRRYNQ' A
#
# COMPACT_ATOMS: atom_id res chain seq x y z
N VAL A 1 -9.38 -3.05 10.94
CA VAL A 1 -10.72 -3.61 11.16
C VAL A 1 -11.11 -3.23 12.58
N ASP A 2 -12.35 -2.79 12.82
CA ASP A 2 -12.80 -2.37 14.15
C ASP A 2 -11.95 -1.26 14.81
N GLY A 3 -11.41 -0.36 14.00
CA GLY A 3 -10.50 0.71 14.45
C GLY A 3 -9.05 0.26 14.65
N GLU A 4 -8.74 -1.02 14.51
CA GLU A 4 -7.38 -1.54 14.67
C GLU A 4 -6.63 -1.68 13.34
N LEU A 5 -5.35 -1.28 13.34
CA LEU A 5 -4.45 -1.45 12.22
C LEU A 5 -4.05 -2.92 12.09
N PHE A 6 -4.44 -3.56 10.98
CA PHE A 6 -4.17 -4.97 10.75
C PHE A 6 -3.21 -5.23 9.58
N VAL A 7 -3.03 -4.26 8.67
CA VAL A 7 -2.08 -4.31 7.55
C VAL A 7 -1.41 -2.97 7.36
N HIS A 8 -0.22 -2.96 6.78
CA HIS A 8 0.47 -1.73 6.42
C HIS A 8 1.25 -1.92 5.12
N TYR A 9 1.19 -0.95 4.22
CA TYR A 9 2.08 -0.91 3.06
C TYR A 9 3.37 -0.18 3.42
N ASN A 10 4.50 -0.88 3.39
CA ASN A 10 5.81 -0.29 3.60
C ASN A 10 6.38 0.14 2.23
N SER A 11 6.46 1.44 1.96
CA SER A 11 6.97 1.99 0.70
C SER A 11 8.47 1.75 0.49
N THR A 12 9.27 1.59 1.55
CA THR A 12 10.69 1.23 1.41
C THR A 12 10.86 -0.21 0.93
N ALA A 13 10.13 -1.15 1.52
CA ALA A 13 10.15 -2.56 1.14
C ALA A 13 9.19 -2.87 -0.03
N ARG A 14 8.40 -1.88 -0.46
CA ARG A 14 7.37 -1.92 -1.50
C ARG A 14 6.42 -3.12 -1.39
N ARG A 15 5.94 -3.42 -0.18
CA ARG A 15 5.04 -4.55 0.09
C ARG A 15 4.09 -4.30 1.24
N TYR A 16 2.94 -5.00 1.21
CA TYR A 16 2.09 -5.11 2.38
C TYR A 16 2.71 -6.04 3.43
N VAL A 17 2.60 -5.64 4.69
CA VAL A 17 3.01 -6.41 5.86
C VAL A 17 1.83 -6.56 6.82
N PRO A 18 1.61 -7.76 7.40
CA PRO A 18 0.62 -7.93 8.45
C PRO A 18 1.04 -7.17 9.71
N ARG A 19 0.05 -6.65 10.46
CA ARG A 19 0.23 -6.00 11.77
C ARG A 19 -0.43 -6.75 12.92
N THR A 20 -1.12 -7.84 12.60
CA THR A 20 -1.78 -8.72 13.55
C THR A 20 -1.51 -10.18 13.17
N GLU A 21 -1.50 -11.06 14.17
CA GLU A 21 -1.21 -12.49 13.95
C GLU A 21 -2.30 -13.19 13.15
N TRP A 22 -3.57 -12.80 13.38
CA TRP A 22 -4.71 -13.47 12.74
C TRP A 22 -4.68 -13.32 11.22
N ILE A 23 -4.33 -12.15 10.67
CA ILE A 23 -4.27 -11.96 9.21
C ILE A 23 -3.04 -12.65 8.63
N ALA A 24 -1.92 -12.66 9.35
CA ALA A 24 -0.70 -13.38 8.94
C ALA A 24 -0.96 -14.89 8.83
N ALA A 25 -1.77 -15.45 9.72
CA ALA A 25 -2.09 -16.88 9.75
C ALA A 25 -3.19 -17.28 8.76
N LYS A 26 -4.08 -16.37 8.36
CA LYS A 26 -5.26 -16.67 7.53
C LYS A 26 -5.09 -16.35 6.05
N ALA A 27 -4.27 -15.36 5.72
CA ALA A 27 -4.07 -14.94 4.34
C ALA A 27 -2.94 -15.73 3.67
N ASP A 28 -3.20 -16.23 2.46
CA ASP A 28 -2.21 -16.93 1.66
C ASP A 28 -1.23 -15.96 0.97
N GLN A 29 -0.18 -16.54 0.35
CA GLN A 29 0.81 -15.76 -0.37
C GLN A 29 0.21 -15.02 -1.57
N GLN A 30 -0.80 -15.59 -2.22
CA GLN A 30 -1.44 -14.98 -3.39
C GLN A 30 -2.19 -13.69 -3.01
N TYR A 31 -2.85 -13.67 -1.85
CA TYR A 31 -3.46 -12.48 -1.28
C TYR A 31 -2.42 -11.38 -1.10
N TRP A 32 -1.30 -11.67 -0.41
CA TRP A 32 -0.25 -10.67 -0.17
C TRP A 32 0.40 -10.17 -1.45
N TYR A 33 0.62 -11.05 -2.42
CA TYR A 33 1.14 -10.69 -3.73
C TYR A 33 0.19 -9.72 -4.45
N ARG A 34 -1.10 -10.06 -4.53
CA ARG A 34 -2.11 -9.23 -5.18
C ARG A 34 -2.25 -7.87 -4.50
N GLN A 35 -2.34 -7.83 -3.18
CA GLN A 35 -2.43 -6.57 -2.44
C GLN A 35 -1.17 -5.71 -2.68
N THR A 36 0.00 -6.33 -2.69
CA THR A 36 1.27 -5.63 -2.95
C THR A 36 1.30 -5.03 -4.34
N GLN A 37 0.86 -5.76 -5.37
CA GLN A 37 0.78 -5.22 -6.73
C GLN A 37 -0.17 -4.02 -6.82
N ILE A 38 -1.35 -4.10 -6.21
CA ILE A 38 -2.32 -3.00 -6.20
C ILE A 38 -1.71 -1.75 -5.57
N ALA A 39 -1.06 -1.87 -4.40
CA ALA A 39 -0.44 -0.73 -3.75
C ALA A 39 0.77 -0.18 -4.49
N GLN A 40 1.56 -1.02 -5.18
CA GLN A 40 2.64 -0.53 -6.04
C GLN A 40 2.12 0.30 -7.22
N SER A 41 0.97 -0.08 -7.80
CA SER A 41 0.30 0.72 -8.82
C SER A 41 -0.20 2.05 -8.24
N SER A 42 -0.88 2.03 -7.09
CA SER A 42 -1.32 3.27 -6.43
C SER A 42 -0.16 4.19 -6.03
N GLU A 43 0.95 3.63 -5.53
CA GLU A 43 2.18 4.39 -5.23
C GLU A 43 2.70 5.13 -6.48
N HIS A 44 2.68 4.47 -7.63
CA HIS A 44 3.10 5.07 -8.89
C HIS A 44 2.16 6.21 -9.31
N ASP A 45 0.85 5.96 -9.29
CA ASP A 45 -0.17 6.94 -9.66
C ASP A 45 -0.13 8.17 -8.75
N ASP A 46 0.00 7.97 -7.43
CA ASP A 46 0.08 9.06 -6.45
C ASP A 46 1.31 9.93 -6.68
N ARG A 47 2.48 9.31 -6.94
CA ARG A 47 3.71 10.06 -7.23
C ARG A 47 3.56 10.91 -8.50
N ASP A 48 2.99 10.35 -9.55
CA ASP A 48 2.81 11.04 -10.82
C ASP A 48 1.76 12.17 -10.68
N ASN A 49 0.68 11.92 -9.94
CA ASN A 49 -0.33 12.92 -9.59
C ASN A 49 0.26 14.07 -8.77
N LEU A 50 1.11 13.80 -7.78
CA LEU A 50 1.80 14.85 -7.02
C LEU A 50 2.61 15.77 -7.93
N GLY A 51 3.36 15.21 -8.89
CA GLY A 51 4.11 16.01 -9.86
C GLY A 51 3.23 16.79 -10.85
N ILE A 52 2.03 16.30 -11.16
CA ILE A 52 1.04 17.06 -11.94
C ILE A 52 0.48 18.22 -11.12
N LEU A 53 0.12 17.97 -9.86
CA LEU A 53 -0.45 18.99 -8.98
C LEU A 53 0.56 20.11 -8.67
N GLN A 54 1.82 19.78 -8.39
CA GLN A 54 2.89 20.77 -8.20
C GLN A 54 2.99 21.72 -9.40
N ARG A 55 3.05 21.17 -10.62
CA ARG A 55 3.07 21.97 -11.86
C ARG A 55 1.81 22.82 -12.05
N ARG A 56 0.62 22.30 -11.74
CA ARG A 56 -0.65 23.04 -11.87
C ARG A 56 -0.77 24.19 -10.89
N TYR A 57 -0.26 24.01 -9.67
CA TYR A 57 -0.31 25.01 -8.61
C TYR A 57 0.93 25.93 -8.60
N ASN A 58 1.81 25.82 -9.60
CA ASN A 58 3.07 26.56 -9.69
C ASN A 58 3.91 26.47 -8.40
N GLN A 59 3.94 25.27 -7.81
CA GLN A 59 4.75 24.92 -6.65
C GLN A 59 6.04 24.22 -7.08
#